data_AF-A0A7Y4U765-F1
#
_entry.id   AF-A0A7Y4U765-F1
#
_cell.length_a   1.000
_cell.length_b   1.000
_cell.length_c   1.000
_cell.angle_alpha   90.00
_cell.angle_beta   90.00
_cell.angle_gamma   90.00
#
_symmetry.space_group_name_H-M   'P 1'
#
loop_
_entity.id
_entity.type
_entity.pdbx_description
1 polymer ?
#
loop_
_entity_poly.entity_id
_entity_poly.type
_entity_poly.pdbx_seq_one_letter_code
_entity_poly.pdbx_strand_id
1 'polypeptide(L)'
;MSLHAAADATEALPQPVVVLEVFTREGCPHCEEAKQFLTDLHRELPVLQIVEHDVWQDAHALQRLRVLAEQQGVGAPGVPAFYVHS
;
A
#
# COMPACT_ATOMS: atom_id res chain seq x y z
N MET A 1 -41.60 31.30 10.64
CA MET A 1 -40.25 31.35 11.24
C MET A 1 -39.58 30.01 11.01
N SER A 2 -38.31 30.07 10.61
CA SER A 2 -37.29 29.02 10.60
C SER A 2 -37.26 28.04 9.42
N LEU A 3 -36.17 28.21 8.66
CA LEU A 3 -35.64 27.43 7.55
C LEU A 3 -35.28 26.00 8.00
N HIS A 4 -35.53 25.02 7.14
CA HIS A 4 -34.73 23.79 7.12
C HIS A 4 -33.76 23.88 5.96
N ALA A 5 -32.47 24.06 6.29
CA ALA A 5 -31.37 23.79 5.39
C ALA A 5 -31.24 22.26 5.27
N ALA A 6 -31.53 21.71 4.10
CA ALA A 6 -31.11 20.35 3.79
C ALA A 6 -29.64 20.42 3.37
N ALA A 7 -28.80 19.81 4.20
CA ALA A 7 -27.39 19.65 3.98
C ALA A 7 -27.13 19.08 2.58
N ASP A 8 -26.23 19.75 1.88
CA ASP A 8 -25.68 19.32 0.61
C ASP A 8 -24.96 17.98 0.82
N ALA A 9 -25.65 16.88 0.51
CA ALA A 9 -25.03 15.58 0.36
C ALA A 9 -24.38 15.53 -1.03
N THR A 10 -23.28 16.26 -1.18
CA THR A 10 -22.33 15.95 -2.25
C THR A 10 -21.73 14.58 -1.91
N GLU A 11 -22.21 13.56 -2.60
CA GLU A 11 -21.58 12.25 -2.65
C GLU A 11 -20.18 12.45 -3.23
N ALA A 12 -19.17 12.43 -2.35
CA ALA A 12 -17.78 12.56 -2.76
C ALA A 12 -17.44 11.37 -3.66
N LEU A 13 -17.19 11.64 -4.94
CA LEU A 13 -16.64 10.63 -5.84
C LEU A 13 -15.37 10.05 -5.19
N PRO A 14 -15.18 8.72 -5.20
CA PRO A 14 -13.96 8.13 -4.66
C PRO A 14 -12.77 8.73 -5.41
N GLN A 15 -11.99 9.54 -4.68
CA GLN A 15 -10.72 10.07 -5.17
C GLN A 15 -9.81 8.85 -5.45
N PRO A 16 -9.04 8.83 -6.55
CA PRO A 16 -8.11 7.74 -6.78
C PRO A 16 -7.12 7.70 -5.61
N VAL A 17 -7.19 6.63 -4.83
CA VAL A 17 -6.31 6.41 -3.68
C VAL A 17 -5.01 5.84 -4.23
N VAL A 18 -3.92 6.57 -4.08
CA VAL A 18 -2.60 5.98 -4.35
C VAL A 18 -2.36 4.89 -3.32
N VAL A 19 -2.07 3.69 -3.79
CA VAL A 19 -1.78 2.51 -2.98
C VAL A 19 -0.29 2.20 -3.10
N LEU A 20 0.37 2.04 -1.96
CA LEU A 20 1.70 1.49 -1.84
C LEU A 20 1.59 0.08 -1.27
N GLU A 21 1.83 -0.93 -2.09
CA GLU A 21 2.00 -2.30 -1.64
C GLU A 21 3.44 -2.56 -1.26
N VAL A 22 3.66 -3.21 -0.13
CA VAL A 22 4.98 -3.57 0.37
C VAL A 22 5.04 -5.04 0.68
N PHE A 23 5.91 -5.75 -0.03
CA PHE A 23 6.13 -7.18 0.16
C PHE A 23 7.32 -7.37 1.09
N THR A 24 7.08 -7.97 2.25
CA THR A 24 8.05 -8.15 3.33
C THR A 24 8.15 -9.61 3.73
N ARG A 25 8.99 -9.88 4.73
CA ARG A 25 9.18 -11.19 5.32
C ARG A 25 9.69 -11.05 6.74
N GLU A 26 9.11 -11.79 7.66
CA GLU A 26 9.61 -11.88 9.03
C GLU A 26 11.10 -12.29 9.10
N GLY A 27 11.84 -11.65 10.00
CA GLY A 27 13.27 -11.92 10.22
C GLY A 27 14.22 -11.38 9.15
N CYS A 28 13.74 -10.58 8.19
CA CYS A 28 14.60 -9.88 7.23
C CYS A 28 15.00 -8.49 7.78
N PRO A 29 16.29 -8.21 8.02
CA PRO A 29 16.73 -6.92 8.59
C PRO A 29 16.27 -5.70 7.79
N HIS A 30 16.34 -5.76 6.46
CA HIS A 30 15.89 -4.66 5.60
C HIS A 30 14.37 -4.48 5.59
N CYS A 31 13.59 -5.53 5.89
CA CYS A 31 12.14 -5.38 6.05
C CYS A 31 11.80 -4.63 7.33
N GLU A 32 12.58 -4.80 8.41
CA GLU A 32 12.36 -4.05 9.65
C GLU A 32 12.69 -2.56 9.49
N GLU A 33 13.74 -2.23 8.73
CA GLU A 33 14.03 -0.85 8.33
C GLU A 33 12.91 -0.26 7.46
N ALA A 34 12.37 -1.05 6.51
CA ALA A 34 11.25 -0.62 5.69
C ALA A 34 10.00 -0.32 6.52
N LYS A 35 9.65 -1.15 7.51
CA LYS A 35 8.50 -0.92 8.40
C LYS A 35 8.61 0.39 9.20
N GLN A 36 9.82 0.73 9.64
CA GLN A 36 10.09 2.02 10.29
C GLN A 36 9.84 3.18 9.31
N PHE A 37 10.38 3.09 8.10
CA PHE A 37 10.12 4.07 7.05
C PHE A 37 8.62 4.21 6.73
N LEU A 38 7.88 3.11 6.63
CA LEU A 38 6.43 3.14 6.35
C LEU A 38 5.63 3.82 7.47
N THR A 39 6.07 3.65 8.71
CA THR A 39 5.46 4.33 9.86
C THR A 39 5.61 5.84 9.74
N ASP A 40 6.78 6.32 9.33
CA ASP A 40 7.04 7.74 9.12
C ASP A 40 6.29 8.26 7.89
N LEU A 41 6.31 7.50 6.79
CA LEU A 41 5.61 7.81 5.55
C LEU A 41 4.10 7.96 5.75
N HIS A 42 3.48 7.10 6.55
CA HIS A 42 2.05 7.19 6.85
C HIS A 42 1.70 8.48 7.62
N ARG A 43 2.60 8.97 8.48
CA ARG A 43 2.39 10.25 9.19
C ARG A 43 2.52 11.44 8.24
N GLU A 44 3.44 11.38 7.28
CA GLU A 44 3.67 12.45 6.31
C GLU A 44 2.62 12.49 5.20
N LEU A 45 2.13 11.33 4.78
CA LEU A 45 1.14 11.17 3.70
C LEU A 45 -0.05 10.31 4.16
N PRO A 46 -0.96 10.84 5.01
CA PRO A 46 -2.09 10.07 5.53
C PRO A 46 -3.09 9.60 4.46
N VAL A 47 -3.06 10.23 3.27
CA VAL A 47 -3.89 9.86 2.12
C VAL A 47 -3.35 8.68 1.33
N LEU A 48 -2.09 8.29 1.56
CA LEU A 48 -1.47 7.11 0.94
C LEU A 48 -1.97 5.85 1.65
N GLN A 49 -2.59 4.94 0.90
CA GLN A 49 -2.95 3.64 1.43
C GLN A 49 -1.73 2.71 1.37
N ILE A 50 -1.20 2.33 2.52
CA ILE A 50 -0.09 1.38 2.62
C ILE A 50 -0.65 0.00 2.92
N VAL A 51 -0.31 -1.00 2.11
CA VAL A 51 -0.71 -2.40 2.30
C VAL A 51 0.55 -3.25 2.41
N GLU A 52 0.79 -3.84 3.58
CA GLU A 52 1.94 -4.73 3.79
C GLU A 52 1.53 -6.20 3.63
N HIS A 53 2.36 -6.98 2.94
CA HIS A 53 2.17 -8.39 2.68
C HIS A 53 3.42 -9.20 3.05
N ASP A 54 3.28 -10.14 3.99
CA ASP A 54 4.36 -11.09 4.29
C ASP A 54 4.33 -12.27 3.31
N VAL A 55 5.39 -12.43 2.52
CA VAL A 55 5.46 -13.45 1.45
C VAL A 55 5.76 -14.87 1.94
N TRP A 56 6.08 -15.04 3.22
CA TRP A 56 6.22 -16.36 3.85
C TRP A 56 4.91 -16.84 4.47
N GLN A 57 4.13 -15.92 5.03
CA GLN A 57 2.84 -16.24 5.64
C GLN A 57 1.71 -16.30 4.61
N ASP A 58 1.81 -15.55 3.50
CA ASP A 58 0.81 -15.52 2.44
C ASP A 58 1.40 -15.93 1.07
N ALA A 59 0.99 -17.12 0.61
CA ALA A 59 1.39 -17.62 -0.70
C ALA A 59 0.84 -16.78 -1.87
N HIS A 60 -0.31 -16.10 -1.68
CA HIS A 60 -0.86 -15.20 -2.69
C HIS A 60 -0.02 -13.92 -2.80
N ALA A 61 0.48 -13.40 -1.69
CA ALA A 61 1.43 -12.28 -1.70
C ALA A 61 2.71 -12.60 -2.47
N LEU A 62 3.30 -13.78 -2.23
CA LEU A 62 4.49 -14.22 -2.96
C LEU A 62 4.21 -14.33 -4.47
N GLN A 63 3.06 -14.88 -4.85
CA GLN A 63 2.69 -14.98 -6.25
C GLN A 63 2.45 -13.60 -6.88
N ARG A 64 1.81 -12.68 -6.16
CA ARG A 64 1.60 -11.30 -6.61
C ARG A 64 2.93 -10.59 -6.86
N LEU A 65 3.89 -10.71 -5.93
CA LEU A 65 5.22 -10.14 -6.10
C LEU A 65 5.92 -10.64 -7.37
N ARG A 66 5.82 -11.95 -7.66
CA ARG A 66 6.39 -12.54 -8.88
C ARG A 66 5.76 -11.97 -10.15
N VAL A 67 4.43 -11.90 -10.19
CA VAL A 67 3.69 -11.35 -11.35
C VAL A 67 4.07 -9.90 -11.59
N LEU A 68 4.11 -9.09 -10.53
CA LEU A 68 4.52 -7.68 -10.62
C LEU A 68 5.96 -7.56 -11.11
N ALA A 69 6.88 -8.36 -10.58
CA ALA A 69 8.28 -8.35 -11.00
C ALA A 69 8.44 -8.72 -12.49
N GLU A 70 7.73 -9.76 -12.96
CA GLU A 70 7.70 -10.15 -14.37
C GLU A 70 7.19 -9.01 -15.27
N GLN A 71 6.09 -8.36 -14.89
CA GLN A 71 5.52 -7.23 -15.63
C GLN A 71 6.48 -6.04 -15.72
N GLN A 72 7.34 -5.85 -14.71
CA GLN A 72 8.35 -4.79 -14.68
C GLN A 72 9.72 -5.23 -15.23
N GLY A 73 9.86 -6.47 -15.73
CA GLY A 73 11.13 -7.00 -16.23
C GLY A 73 12.17 -7.28 -15.15
N VAL A 74 11.76 -7.43 -13.89
CA VAL A 74 12.62 -7.76 -12.74
C VAL A 74 12.68 -9.28 -12.60
N GLY A 75 13.86 -9.86 -12.85
CA GLY A 75 14.01 -11.33 -12.92
C GLY A 75 13.94 -12.07 -11.58
N ALA A 76 14.36 -11.44 -10.48
CA ALA A 76 14.34 -12.06 -9.15
C ALA A 76 14.05 -10.99 -8.08
N PRO A 77 12.76 -10.77 -7.73
CA PRO A 77 12.43 -9.79 -6.70
C PRO A 77 12.89 -10.26 -5.31
N GLY A 78 13.58 -9.38 -4.59
CA GLY A 78 13.89 -9.54 -3.16
C GLY A 78 12.82 -8.92 -2.27
N VAL A 79 13.02 -9.00 -0.96
CA VAL A 79 12.25 -8.24 0.03
C VAL A 79 13.18 -7.32 0.83
N PRO A 80 12.75 -6.12 1.24
CA PRO A 80 11.44 -5.53 0.94
C PRO A 80 11.31 -5.13 -0.54
N ALA A 81 10.09 -5.25 -1.10
CA ALA A 81 9.77 -4.75 -2.43
C ALA A 81 8.55 -3.83 -2.37
N PHE A 82 8.60 -2.73 -3.11
CA PHE A 82 7.58 -1.68 -3.10
C PHE A 82 6.93 -1.58 -4.47
N TYR A 83 5.61 -1.52 -4.52
CA TYR A 83 4.84 -1.31 -5.73
C TYR A 83 3.79 -0.22 -5.51
N VAL A 84 3.78 0.79 -6.39
CA VAL A 84 2.86 1.93 -6.29
C VAL A 84 1.87 1.89 -7.44
N HIS A 85 0.59 2.03 -7.13
CA HIS A 85 -0.49 2.13 -8.11
C HIS A 85 -1.61 3.07 -7.63
N SER A 86 -2.60 3.31 -8.48
CA SER A 86 -3.77 4.17 -8.20
C SER A 86 -5.03 3.58 -8.80
#